data_AF-A0A354X335-F1
#
_entry.id   AF-A0A354X335-F1
#
_cell.length_a   1.000
_cell.length_b   1.000
_cell.length_c   1.000
_cell.angle_alpha   90.00
_cell.angle_beta   90.00
_cell.angle_gamma   90.00
#
_symmetry.space_group_name_H-M   'P 1'
#
loop_
_entity.id
_entity.type
_entity.pdbx_description
1 polymer ?
#
loop_
_entity_poly.entity_id
_entity_poly.type
_entity_poly.pdbx_seq_one_letter_code
_entity_poly.pdbx_strand_id
1 'polypeptide(L)'
;EDAKTVQQLIQQERFVEFLFENRRYYDVRRWGIYEEVESEPIKGMNVEGTKEVFYIRVIPNTSRIGARIVNKRLNWLPIPLNEVRLLPSLDQNPGWGE
;
A
#
# COMPACT_ATOMS: atom_id res chain seq x y z
N GLU A 1 4.09 16.30 -24.42
CA GLU A 1 3.50 15.14 -23.73
C GLU A 1 2.56 15.64 -22.64
N ASP A 2 1.52 14.88 -22.30
CA ASP A 2 0.62 15.25 -21.20
C ASP A 2 1.31 15.07 -19.84
N ALA A 3 1.17 16.04 -18.95
CA ALA A 3 1.87 16.06 -17.67
C ALA A 3 1.51 14.86 -16.78
N LYS A 4 0.26 14.35 -16.86
CA LYS A 4 -0.15 13.18 -16.08
C LYS A 4 0.52 11.91 -16.60
N THR A 5 0.61 11.76 -17.92
CA THR A 5 1.34 10.63 -18.54
C THR A 5 2.80 10.62 -18.11
N VAL A 6 3.48 11.78 -18.16
CA VAL A 6 4.88 11.89 -17.71
C VAL A 6 5.01 11.55 -16.22
N GLN A 7 4.09 12.03 -15.38
CA GLN A 7 4.07 11.71 -13.95
C GLN A 7 3.93 10.20 -13.70
N GLN A 8 3.07 9.51 -14.44
CA GLN A 8 2.90 8.06 -14.33
C GLN A 8 4.17 7.30 -14.72
N LEU A 9 4.83 7.70 -15.81
CA LEU A 9 6.10 7.11 -16.23
C LEU A 9 7.18 7.27 -15.14
N ILE A 10 7.29 8.46 -14.55
CA ILE A 10 8.23 8.71 -13.43
C ILE A 10 7.90 7.83 -12.22
N GLN A 11 6.62 7.68 -11.88
CA GLN A 11 6.20 6.82 -10.76
C GLN A 11 6.55 5.35 -11.01
N GLN A 12 6.41 4.89 -12.25
CA GLN A 12 6.76 3.54 -12.66
C GLN A 12 8.27 3.29 -12.62
N GLU A 13 9.08 4.18 -13.23
CA GLU A 13 10.54 4.06 -13.21
C GLU A 13 11.08 4.07 -11.78
N ARG A 14 10.57 4.97 -10.93
CA ARG A 14 10.96 5.04 -9.53
C ARG A 14 10.61 3.76 -8.76
N PHE A 15 9.48 3.11 -9.08
CA PHE A 15 9.10 1.85 -8.45
C PHE A 15 10.03 0.70 -8.85
N VAL A 16 10.42 0.64 -10.13
CA VAL A 16 11.35 -0.38 -10.64
C VAL A 16 12.76 -0.16 -10.08
N GLU A 17 13.28 1.07 -10.17
CA GLU A 17 14.65 1.42 -9.77
C GLU A 17 14.91 1.16 -8.27
N PHE A 18 13.96 1.53 -7.42
CA PHE A 18 14.09 1.42 -5.95
C PHE A 18 13.29 0.27 -5.35
N LEU A 19 13.06 -0.79 -6.13
CA LEU A 19 12.38 -1.99 -5.63
C LEU A 19 13.15 -2.58 -4.44
N PHE A 20 12.43 -2.94 -3.37
CA PHE A 20 12.99 -3.43 -2.11
C PHE A 20 13.86 -2.45 -1.29
N GLU A 21 13.84 -1.15 -1.60
CA GLU A 21 14.56 -0.11 -0.83
C GLU A 21 13.65 0.72 0.09
N ASN A 22 12.49 0.17 0.49
CA ASN A 22 11.53 0.84 1.38
C ASN A 22 11.00 2.20 0.86
N ARG A 23 11.13 2.50 -0.44
CA ARG A 23 10.62 3.75 -1.04
C ARG A 23 9.13 3.71 -1.31
N ARG A 24 8.63 2.57 -1.78
CA ARG A 24 7.23 2.39 -2.20
C ARG A 24 6.23 2.79 -1.12
N TYR A 25 6.53 2.47 0.15
CA TYR A 25 5.69 2.80 1.29
C TYR A 25 5.40 4.30 1.39
N TYR A 26 6.42 5.15 1.26
CA TYR A 26 6.28 6.60 1.35
C TYR A 26 5.80 7.22 0.04
N ASP A 27 6.20 6.65 -1.09
CA ASP A 27 5.88 7.15 -2.42
C ASP A 27 4.37 7.14 -2.69
N VAL A 28 3.67 6.03 -2.40
CA VAL A 28 2.20 5.97 -2.60
C VAL A 28 1.44 6.95 -1.71
N ARG A 29 1.96 7.21 -0.49
CA ARG A 29 1.34 8.12 0.48
C ARG A 29 1.51 9.58 0.07
N ARG A 30 2.74 10.01 -0.26
CA ARG A 30 3.02 11.40 -0.66
C ARG A 30 2.36 11.78 -1.98
N TRP A 31 2.12 10.80 -2.85
CA TRP A 31 1.39 11.00 -4.10
C TRP A 31 -0.14 10.92 -3.95
N GLY A 32 -0.65 10.52 -2.78
CA GLY A 32 -2.08 10.42 -2.54
C GLY A 32 -2.76 9.24 -3.25
N ILE A 33 -1.99 8.27 -3.74
CA ILE A 33 -2.47 7.10 -4.50
C ILE A 33 -2.51 5.82 -3.67
N TYR A 34 -2.36 5.93 -2.34
CA TYR A 34 -2.33 4.78 -1.42
C TYR A 34 -3.56 3.88 -1.58
N GLU A 35 -4.77 4.42 -1.49
CA GLU A 35 -5.99 3.60 -1.54
C GLU A 35 -6.19 2.97 -2.94
N GLU A 36 -5.90 3.71 -4.00
CA GLU A 36 -6.00 3.23 -5.38
C GLU A 36 -5.09 2.02 -5.60
N VAL A 37 -3.79 2.18 -5.33
CA VAL A 37 -2.78 1.15 -5.59
C VAL A 37 -2.89 0.00 -4.61
N GLU A 38 -3.12 0.27 -3.33
CA GLU A 38 -3.07 -0.77 -2.31
C GLU A 38 -4.36 -1.59 -2.27
N SER A 39 -5.48 -1.07 -2.78
CA SER A 39 -6.70 -1.86 -2.96
C SER A 39 -6.60 -2.89 -4.09
N GLU A 40 -5.63 -2.75 -4.99
CA GLU A 40 -5.40 -3.76 -6.02
C GLU A 40 -4.97 -5.10 -5.39
N PRO A 41 -5.65 -6.21 -5.72
CA PRO A 41 -5.29 -7.51 -5.20
C PRO A 41 -3.93 -7.94 -5.77
N ILE A 42 -3.06 -8.42 -4.89
CA ILE A 42 -1.77 -9.00 -5.29
C ILE A 42 -2.07 -10.28 -6.08
N LYS A 43 -1.58 -10.34 -7.32
CA LYS A 43 -1.72 -11.48 -8.21
C LYS A 43 -0.38 -12.19 -8.36
N GLY A 44 -0.43 -13.51 -8.46
CA GLY A 44 0.74 -14.36 -8.68
C GLY A 44 0.37 -15.57 -9.54
N MET A 45 1.34 -16.45 -9.76
CA MET A 45 1.09 -17.74 -10.42
C MET A 45 0.28 -18.67 -9.51
N ASN A 46 -0.43 -19.63 -10.11
CA ASN A 46 -1.23 -20.60 -9.36
C ASN A 46 -0.35 -21.71 -8.78
N VAL A 47 0.22 -21.45 -7.60
CA VAL A 47 1.09 -22.39 -6.87
C VAL A 47 0.34 -23.61 -6.31
N GLU A 48 -0.98 -23.52 -6.15
CA GLU A 48 -1.83 -24.60 -5.66
C GLU A 48 -2.36 -25.49 -6.81
N GLY A 49 -2.15 -25.05 -8.05
CA GLY A 49 -2.62 -25.73 -9.25
C GLY A 49 -1.68 -26.81 -9.77
N THR A 50 -2.16 -27.59 -10.74
CA THR A 50 -1.33 -28.54 -11.49
C THR A 50 -0.41 -27.80 -12.48
N LYS A 51 0.53 -28.54 -13.10
CA LYS A 51 1.51 -27.98 -14.06
C LYS A 51 0.83 -27.22 -15.21
N GLU A 52 -0.34 -27.68 -15.65
CA GLU A 52 -1.11 -27.12 -16.75
C GLU A 52 -1.68 -25.74 -16.41
N VAL A 53 -2.01 -25.50 -15.14
CA VAL A 53 -2.63 -24.25 -14.67
C VAL A 53 -1.66 -23.34 -13.90
N PHE A 54 -0.42 -23.77 -13.68
CA PHE A 54 0.58 -23.02 -12.92
C PHE A 54 0.76 -21.58 -13.42
N TYR A 55 0.83 -21.39 -14.74
CA TYR A 55 1.04 -20.07 -15.35
C TYR A 55 -0.21 -19.18 -15.40
N ILE A 56 -1.36 -19.66 -14.91
CA ILE A 56 -2.56 -18.84 -14.77
C ILE A 56 -2.37 -17.90 -13.58
N ARG A 57 -2.57 -16.60 -13.81
CA ARG A 57 -2.50 -15.61 -12.73
C ARG A 57 -3.75 -15.68 -11.86
N VAL A 58 -3.54 -15.92 -10.57
CA VAL A 58 -4.59 -15.99 -9.55
C VAL A 58 -4.26 -15.06 -8.39
N ILE A 59 -5.24 -14.79 -7.53
CA ILE A 59 -4.97 -14.19 -6.21
C ILE A 59 -4.50 -15.35 -5.31
N PRO A 60 -3.25 -15.36 -4.84
CA PRO A 60 -2.76 -16.49 -4.05
C PRO A 60 -3.54 -16.60 -2.74
N ASN A 61 -4.00 -17.80 -2.41
CA ASN A 61 -4.77 -18.10 -1.21
C ASN A 61 -3.87 -18.16 0.05
N THR A 62 -3.22 -17.04 0.36
CA THR A 62 -2.37 -16.90 1.55
C THR A 62 -3.01 -15.94 2.53
N SER A 63 -2.90 -16.23 3.82
CA SER A 63 -3.41 -15.35 4.87
C SER A 63 -2.83 -13.93 4.79
N ARG A 64 -1.58 -13.80 4.38
CA ARG A 64 -0.89 -12.50 4.22
C ARG A 64 -1.51 -11.63 3.12
N ILE A 65 -1.98 -12.23 2.03
CA ILE A 65 -2.58 -11.51 0.91
C ILE A 65 -4.07 -11.29 1.17
N GLY A 66 -4.78 -12.34 1.62
CA GLY A 66 -6.22 -12.28 1.86
C GLY A 66 -6.63 -11.39 3.04
N ALA A 67 -5.79 -11.24 4.06
CA ALA A 67 -6.08 -10.42 5.24
C ALA A 67 -5.60 -8.96 5.12
N ARG A 68 -5.16 -8.52 3.94
CA ARG A 68 -4.67 -7.13 3.77
C ARG A 68 -5.82 -6.15 3.91
N ILE A 69 -5.69 -5.24 4.87
CA ILE A 69 -6.64 -4.16 5.12
C ILE A 69 -6.11 -2.90 4.46
N VAL A 70 -6.96 -2.26 3.66
CA VAL A 70 -6.69 -0.95 3.06
C VAL A 70 -7.73 0.01 3.60
N ASN A 71 -7.26 1.10 4.19
CA ASN A 71 -8.12 2.12 4.76
C ASN A 71 -7.38 3.46 4.76
N LYS A 72 -8.06 4.53 4.39
CA LYS A 72 -7.54 5.91 4.39
C LYS A 72 -6.76 6.30 5.65
N ARG A 73 -7.15 5.82 6.84
CA ARG A 73 -6.45 6.11 8.11
C ARG A 73 -5.00 5.63 8.12
N LEU A 74 -4.68 4.57 7.35
CA LEU A 74 -3.35 3.97 7.24
C LEU A 74 -2.37 4.80 6.40
N ASN A 75 -2.81 5.94 5.85
CA ASN A 75 -1.90 6.95 5.32
C ASN A 75 -1.00 7.51 6.44
N TRP A 76 -1.51 7.55 7.67
CA TRP A 76 -0.80 8.05 8.84
C TRP A 76 -0.66 6.92 9.88
N LEU A 77 0.48 6.86 10.55
CA LEU A 77 0.65 5.97 11.69
C LEU A 77 -0.04 6.58 12.91
N PRO A 78 -0.64 5.78 13.81
CA PRO A 78 -1.19 6.31 15.04
C PRO A 78 -0.08 6.89 15.91
N ILE A 79 -0.34 8.03 16.53
CA ILE A 79 0.47 8.56 17.62
C ILE A 79 0.20 7.65 18.85
N PRO A 80 1.23 7.22 19.60
CA PRO A 80 1.02 6.40 20.78
C PRO A 80 0.05 7.04 21.76
N LEU A 81 -0.93 6.27 22.26
CA LEU A 81 -2.01 6.79 23.11
C LEU A 81 -1.49 7.46 24.39
N ASN A 82 -0.38 6.98 24.95
CA ASN A 82 0.24 7.59 26.11
C ASN A 82 0.72 9.02 25.83
N GLU A 83 1.27 9.28 24.64
CA GLU A 83 1.73 10.62 24.24
C GLU A 83 0.56 11.58 24.05
N VAL A 84 -0.51 11.11 23.40
CA VAL A 84 -1.75 11.90 23.21
C VAL A 84 -2.38 12.26 24.56
N ARG A 85 -2.35 11.34 25.55
CA ARG A 85 -2.90 11.59 26.89
C ARG A 85 -2.05 12.53 27.74
N LEU A 86 -0.73 12.59 27.51
CA LEU A 86 0.17 13.47 28.25
C LEU A 86 -0.05 14.95 27.89
N LEU A 87 -0.42 15.24 26.65
CA LEU A 87 -0.60 16.59 26.15
C LEU A 87 -2.04 16.79 25.64
N PRO A 88 -2.96 17.36 26.46
CA PRO A 88 -4.36 17.53 26.07
C PRO A 88 -4.60 18.41 24.83
N SER A 89 -3.61 19.20 24.42
CA SER A 89 -3.64 20.01 23.20
C SER A 89 -3.15 19.27 21.95
N LEU A 90 -2.71 18.01 22.07
CA LEU A 90 -2.25 17.18 20.95
C LEU A 90 -3.40 16.32 20.43
N ASP A 91 -3.83 16.61 19.21
CA ASP A 91 -4.80 15.77 18.52
C ASP A 91 -4.13 14.51 17.94
N GLN A 92 -4.93 13.45 17.80
CA GLN A 92 -4.52 12.22 17.14
C GLN A 92 -4.62 12.35 15.61
N ASN A 93 -3.84 11.55 14.90
CA ASN A 93 -3.93 11.43 13.44
C ASN A 93 -5.34 10.96 13.00
N PRO A 94 -5.83 11.43 11.83
CA PRO A 94 -7.18 11.12 11.36
C PRO A 94 -7.49 9.61 11.31
N GLY A 95 -8.63 9.21 11.86
CA GLY A 95 -9.10 7.81 11.88
C GLY A 95 -8.52 6.94 13.00
N TRP A 96 -7.74 7.53 13.92
CA TRP A 96 -7.13 6.83 15.07
C TRP A 96 -7.59 7.36 16.44
N GLY A 97 -8.38 8.44 16.48
CA GLY A 97 -8.80 9.12 17.72
C GLY A 97 -10.12 8.63 18.33
N GLU A 98 -10.83 7.72 17.64
CA GLU A 98 -12.04 7.05 18.15
C GLU A 98 -11.68 5.80 18.97
#